data_AF-A0A0F7SL83-F1
#
_entry.id   AF-A0A0F7SL83-F1
#
_cell.length_a   1.000
_cell.length_b   1.000
_cell.length_c   1.000
_cell.angle_alpha   90.00
_cell.angle_beta   90.00
_cell.angle_gamma   90.00
#
_symmetry.space_group_name_H-M   'P 1'
#
loop_
_entity.id
_entity.type
_entity.pdbx_description
1 polymer ?
#
loop_
_entity_poly.entity_id
_entity_poly.type
_entity_poly.pdbx_seq_one_letter_code
_entity_poly.pdbx_strand_id
1 'polypeptide(L)'
;MLPWIVPLILLTPLVVFYRVWYILPRGYLPQPSSSRTKDVTNIKDKRSDKVVGVFLGSGGHTYEALKILDIMDAAKYAGRVYIYSAGDSMSLRKAMEFESSLASAEIPSHQLKKSNSLQAFLTIPLPRARQVGQSYVSSIFTTLHTIVHTLYHFTISTVIHSRRSSRKKPFADILILNGPGTATCLVLAVLTSRFLGLPSPRTIYIESFARTNSISLSGRILRPLVDRFLVQWPGALSPEKEGLPPGSKGECVGVVV
;
A
#
# COMPACT_ATOMS: atom_id res chain seq x y z
N MET A 1 35.66 -25.72 22.76
CA MET A 1 34.52 -24.84 22.45
C MET A 1 34.75 -24.24 21.07
N LEU A 2 33.78 -24.32 20.15
CA LEU A 2 34.00 -23.97 18.74
C LEU A 2 34.38 -22.49 18.57
N PRO A 3 35.58 -22.16 18.07
CA PRO A 3 36.04 -20.76 17.91
C PRO A 3 35.20 -19.95 16.92
N TRP A 4 34.37 -20.63 16.12
CA TRP A 4 33.46 -20.04 15.14
C TRP A 4 32.15 -19.52 15.73
N ILE A 5 31.80 -19.88 16.97
CA ILE A 5 30.52 -19.47 17.60
C ILE A 5 30.53 -17.97 17.89
N VAL A 6 31.64 -17.46 18.44
CA VAL A 6 31.78 -16.04 18.80
C VAL A 6 31.64 -15.11 17.59
N PRO A 7 32.37 -15.31 16.46
CA PRO A 7 32.20 -14.46 15.29
C PRO A 7 30.80 -14.61 14.65
N LEU A 8 30.18 -15.79 14.70
CA LEU A 8 28.81 -15.97 14.19
C LEU A 8 27.77 -15.18 14.99
N ILE A 9 27.90 -15.14 16.32
CA ILE A 9 27.03 -14.37 17.22
C ILE A 9 27.20 -12.86 17.00
N LEU A 10 28.41 -12.39 16.71
CA LEU A 10 28.68 -10.97 16.45
C LEU A 10 28.29 -10.53 15.02
N LEU A 11 28.45 -11.40 14.03
CA LEU A 11 28.18 -11.08 12.63
C LEU A 11 26.69 -11.12 12.30
N THR A 12 25.91 -11.99 12.95
CA THR A 12 24.45 -12.09 12.75
C THR A 12 23.70 -10.78 13.01
N PRO A 13 23.86 -10.06 14.14
CA PRO A 13 23.16 -8.78 14.36
C PRO A 13 23.63 -7.70 13.38
N LEU A 14 24.90 -7.70 12.96
CA LEU A 14 25.41 -6.76 11.95
C LEU A 14 24.76 -6.99 10.59
N VAL A 15 24.62 -8.25 10.15
CA VAL A 15 23.94 -8.60 8.90
C VAL A 15 22.46 -8.24 8.97
N VAL A 16 21.79 -8.53 10.10
CA VAL A 16 20.38 -8.15 10.32
C VAL A 16 20.23 -6.63 10.28
N PHE A 17 21.08 -5.89 10.98
CA PHE A 17 21.06 -4.44 10.99
C PHE A 17 21.27 -3.86 9.59
N TYR A 18 22.30 -4.33 8.87
CA TYR A 18 22.55 -3.94 7.49
C TYR A 18 21.34 -4.26 6.59
N ARG A 19 20.72 -5.43 6.77
CA ARG A 19 19.53 -5.81 6.01
C ARG A 19 18.35 -4.88 6.29
N VAL A 20 18.07 -4.58 7.55
CA VAL A 20 17.03 -3.61 7.95
C VAL A 20 17.31 -2.24 7.35
N TRP A 21 18.54 -1.73 7.48
CA TRP A 21 18.95 -0.44 6.93
C TRP A 21 18.87 -0.38 5.41
N TYR A 22 19.08 -1.51 4.73
CA TYR A 22 18.97 -1.60 3.26
C TYR A 22 17.52 -1.65 2.76
N ILE A 23 16.62 -2.35 3.46
CA ILE A 23 15.21 -2.46 3.04
C ILE A 23 14.39 -1.22 3.36
N LEU A 24 14.82 -0.43 4.35
CA LEU A 24 14.14 0.79 4.72
C LEU A 24 14.20 1.78 3.55
N PRO A 25 13.07 2.36 3.16
CA PRO A 25 13.01 3.24 2.00
C PRO A 25 13.78 4.54 2.29
N ARG A 26 15.01 4.61 1.78
CA ARG A 26 15.81 5.84 1.71
C ARG A 26 15.01 6.87 0.93
N GLY A 27 14.93 8.09 1.45
CA GLY A 27 14.07 9.17 0.96
C GLY A 27 13.96 9.17 -0.56
N TYR A 28 12.72 9.32 -1.05
CA TYR A 28 12.47 9.48 -2.47
C TYR A 28 13.19 10.74 -2.94
N LEU A 29 14.37 10.57 -3.55
CA LEU A 29 14.83 11.55 -4.51
C LEU A 29 13.89 11.40 -5.70
N PRO A 30 13.15 12.44 -6.12
CA PRO A 30 12.44 12.39 -7.37
C PRO A 30 13.45 12.01 -8.44
N GLN A 31 13.36 10.78 -8.95
CA GLN A 31 14.09 10.47 -10.16
C GLN A 31 13.52 11.44 -11.20
N PRO A 32 14.37 12.24 -11.87
CA PRO A 32 13.89 13.02 -12.99
C PRO A 32 13.17 12.02 -13.87
N SER A 33 11.91 12.30 -14.19
CA SER A 33 11.22 11.55 -15.22
C SER A 33 12.18 11.59 -16.39
N SER A 34 12.80 10.44 -16.71
CA SER A 34 13.40 10.26 -18.00
C SER A 34 12.23 10.52 -18.94
N SER A 35 12.19 11.73 -19.49
CA SER A 35 11.58 12.04 -20.76
C SER A 35 12.35 11.19 -21.75
N ARG A 36 12.12 9.88 -21.70
CA ARG A 36 12.38 9.00 -22.81
C ARG A 36 11.39 9.52 -23.83
N THR A 37 11.88 10.39 -24.70
CA THR A 37 11.24 10.83 -25.93
C THR A 37 10.76 9.54 -26.60
N LYS A 38 9.51 9.18 -26.35
CA LYS A 38 8.90 8.04 -27.00
C LYS A 38 8.58 8.57 -28.38
N ASP A 39 9.28 8.03 -29.37
CA ASP A 39 8.89 8.13 -30.77
C ASP A 39 7.37 7.99 -30.87
N VAL A 40 6.76 9.01 -31.48
CA VAL A 40 5.32 9.23 -31.61
C VAL A 40 4.64 8.21 -32.55
N THR A 41 5.35 7.16 -32.96
CA THR A 41 4.94 6.31 -34.11
C THR A 41 4.43 4.91 -33.76
N ASN A 42 4.18 4.57 -32.49
CA ASN A 42 3.53 3.29 -32.15
C ASN A 42 2.53 3.41 -30.99
N ILE A 43 1.43 4.12 -31.25
CA ILE A 43 0.20 4.05 -30.45
C ILE A 43 -0.58 2.82 -30.91
N LYS A 44 -0.16 1.64 -30.44
CA LYS A 44 -1.02 0.45 -30.40
C LYS A 44 -1.06 -0.05 -28.96
N ASP A 45 -2.17 0.28 -28.31
CA ASP A 45 -2.79 -0.36 -27.15
C ASP A 45 -1.96 -1.42 -26.40
N LYS A 46 -0.98 -0.96 -25.62
CA LYS A 46 -0.41 -1.81 -24.56
C LYS A 46 -1.05 -1.39 -23.24
N ARG A 47 -2.21 -2.00 -22.93
CA ARG A 47 -2.83 -1.91 -21.60
C ARG A 47 -1.72 -2.22 -20.57
N SER A 48 -1.54 -1.34 -19.61
CA SER A 48 -0.42 -1.42 -18.67
C SER A 48 -0.65 -2.59 -17.71
N ASP A 49 0.30 -3.52 -17.64
CA ASP A 49 0.32 -4.67 -16.71
C ASP A 49 0.51 -4.25 -15.23
N LYS A 50 0.33 -2.97 -14.89
CA LYS A 50 0.54 -2.48 -13.53
C LYS A 50 -0.68 -2.73 -12.66
N VAL A 51 -0.44 -3.38 -11.52
CA VAL A 51 -1.48 -3.71 -10.54
C VAL A 51 -1.37 -2.78 -9.34
N VAL A 52 -2.49 -2.17 -8.94
CA VAL A 52 -2.59 -1.32 -7.76
C VAL A 52 -3.41 -2.04 -6.69
N GLY A 53 -2.79 -2.25 -5.53
CA GLY A 53 -3.46 -2.66 -4.32
C GLY A 53 -3.91 -1.44 -3.53
N VAL A 54 -5.14 -1.43 -3.05
CA VAL A 54 -5.68 -0.36 -2.21
C VAL A 54 -6.29 -0.95 -0.96
N PHE A 55 -5.91 -0.41 0.20
CA PHE A 55 -6.56 -0.74 1.46
C PHE A 55 -7.77 0.18 1.70
N LEU A 56 -8.94 -0.44 1.84
CA LEU A 56 -10.21 0.19 2.16
C LEU A 56 -10.43 0.10 3.68
N GLY A 57 -10.04 1.18 4.37
CA GLY A 57 -10.32 1.35 5.79
C GLY A 57 -11.78 1.71 6.03
N SER A 58 -12.40 1.15 7.07
CA SER A 58 -13.84 1.35 7.29
C SER A 58 -14.26 2.81 7.45
N GLY A 59 -15.44 3.15 6.93
CA GLY A 59 -16.05 4.48 7.07
C GLY A 59 -15.49 5.49 6.07
N GLY A 60 -15.04 6.66 6.57
CA GLY A 60 -14.52 7.75 5.73
C GLY A 60 -13.25 7.39 4.95
N HIS A 61 -12.41 6.49 5.49
CA HIS A 61 -11.17 6.10 4.82
C HIS A 61 -11.39 5.36 3.49
N THR A 62 -12.45 4.55 3.36
CA THR A 62 -12.83 3.94 2.08
C THR A 62 -13.16 5.01 1.05
N TYR A 63 -13.87 6.06 1.44
CA TYR A 63 -14.19 7.16 0.52
C TYR A 63 -12.92 7.88 0.06
N GLU A 64 -12.03 8.21 0.99
CA GLU A 64 -10.73 8.81 0.68
C GLU A 64 -9.93 7.93 -0.30
N ALA A 65 -9.84 6.62 -0.04
CA ALA A 65 -9.12 5.66 -0.87
C ALA A 65 -9.71 5.52 -2.28
N LEU A 66 -11.04 5.48 -2.42
CA LEU A 66 -11.70 5.41 -3.72
C LEU A 66 -11.56 6.73 -4.50
N LYS A 67 -11.58 7.89 -3.83
CA LYS A 67 -11.32 9.18 -4.47
C LYS A 67 -9.91 9.29 -5.03
N ILE A 68 -8.93 8.72 -4.34
CA ILE A 68 -7.57 8.61 -4.87
C ILE A 68 -7.54 7.72 -6.12
N LEU A 69 -8.32 6.64 -6.17
CA LEU A 69 -8.41 5.79 -7.36
C LEU A 69 -9.11 6.48 -8.54
N ASP A 70 -10.12 7.30 -8.26
CA ASP A 70 -10.90 8.05 -9.26
C ASP A 70 -10.02 9.01 -10.09
N ILE A 71 -9.03 9.64 -9.45
CA ILE A 71 -8.09 10.54 -10.13
C ILE A 71 -6.92 9.81 -10.83
N MET A 72 -6.78 8.50 -10.62
CA MET A 72 -5.72 7.72 -11.25
C MET A 72 -6.13 7.29 -12.66
N ASP A 73 -5.18 7.31 -13.59
CA ASP A 73 -5.40 6.82 -14.95
C ASP A 73 -5.77 5.32 -14.94
N ALA A 74 -7.05 5.03 -15.19
CA ALA A 74 -7.63 3.70 -15.18
C ALA A 74 -7.02 2.78 -16.25
N ALA A 75 -6.61 3.32 -17.41
CA ALA A 75 -5.98 2.56 -18.48
C ALA A 75 -4.56 2.13 -18.09
N LYS A 76 -3.86 2.97 -17.33
CA LYS A 76 -2.52 2.66 -16.79
C LYS A 76 -2.56 1.71 -15.59
N TYR A 77 -3.63 1.73 -14.80
CA TYR A 77 -3.77 0.92 -13.59
C TYR A 77 -5.04 0.05 -13.67
N ALA A 78 -5.09 -0.75 -14.75
CA ALA A 78 -6.23 -1.61 -15.05
C ALA A 78 -6.38 -2.77 -14.06
N GLY A 79 -5.28 -3.27 -13.50
CA GLY A 79 -5.31 -4.31 -12.47
C GLY A 79 -5.50 -3.70 -11.09
N ARG A 80 -6.59 -4.05 -10.40
CA ARG A 80 -6.90 -3.52 -9.06
C ARG A 80 -7.15 -4.62 -8.05
N VAL A 81 -6.56 -4.46 -6.87
CA VAL A 81 -6.72 -5.36 -5.73
C VAL A 81 -7.26 -4.55 -4.55
N TYR A 82 -8.46 -4.88 -4.07
CA TYR A 82 -9.09 -4.25 -2.92
C TYR A 82 -8.86 -5.08 -1.67
N ILE A 83 -8.12 -4.53 -0.73
CA ILE A 83 -7.92 -5.10 0.59
C ILE A 83 -8.88 -4.39 1.53
N TYR A 84 -9.70 -5.10 2.28
CA TYR A 84 -10.72 -4.48 3.13
C TYR A 84 -10.82 -5.18 4.48
N SER A 85 -11.45 -4.52 5.45
CA SER A 85 -11.70 -5.11 6.75
C SER A 85 -12.80 -6.18 6.67
N ALA A 86 -12.54 -7.38 7.16
CA ALA A 86 -13.52 -8.47 7.25
C ALA A 86 -14.76 -8.00 8.02
N GLY A 87 -15.93 -8.27 7.46
CA GLY A 87 -17.23 -7.80 7.99
C GLY A 87 -17.62 -6.38 7.54
N ASP A 88 -16.78 -5.64 6.81
CA ASP A 88 -17.13 -4.35 6.23
C ASP A 88 -17.69 -4.49 4.80
N SER A 89 -18.94 -4.94 4.73
CA SER A 89 -19.67 -5.12 3.46
C SER A 89 -19.91 -3.81 2.72
N MET A 90 -20.03 -2.69 3.45
CA MET A 90 -20.23 -1.37 2.86
C MET A 90 -19.01 -0.93 2.05
N SER A 91 -17.81 -1.13 2.59
CA SER A 91 -16.58 -0.80 1.87
C SER A 91 -16.41 -1.66 0.61
N LEU A 92 -16.74 -2.95 0.71
CA LEU A 92 -16.73 -3.85 -0.45
C LEU A 92 -17.75 -3.40 -1.51
N ARG A 93 -18.96 -3.03 -1.12
CA ARG A 93 -20.00 -2.57 -2.04
C ARG A 93 -19.58 -1.30 -2.79
N LYS A 94 -19.01 -0.33 -2.09
CA LYS A 94 -18.48 0.89 -2.72
C LYS A 94 -17.37 0.60 -3.72
N ALA A 95 -16.52 -0.40 -3.46
CA ALA A 95 -15.49 -0.83 -4.41
C ALA A 95 -16.12 -1.43 -5.68
N MET A 96 -17.15 -2.28 -5.52
CA MET A 96 -17.89 -2.85 -6.65
C MET A 96 -18.64 -1.80 -7.47
N GLU A 97 -19.25 -0.82 -6.80
CA GLU A 97 -19.91 0.33 -7.44
C GLU A 97 -18.89 1.17 -8.24
N PHE A 98 -17.70 1.41 -7.67
CA PHE A 98 -16.61 2.09 -8.37
C PHE A 98 -16.16 1.33 -9.63
N GLU A 99 -15.91 0.03 -9.53
CA GLU A 99 -15.55 -0.79 -10.70
C GLU A 99 -16.64 -0.83 -11.77
N SER A 100 -17.91 -0.84 -11.35
CA SER A 100 -19.05 -0.77 -12.28
C SER A 100 -19.10 0.58 -13.02
N SER A 101 -18.75 1.68 -12.34
CA SER A 101 -18.70 3.01 -12.95
C SER A 101 -17.55 3.17 -13.96
N LEU A 102 -16.42 2.48 -13.74
CA LEU A 102 -15.33 2.44 -14.71
C LEU A 102 -15.72 1.62 -15.95
N ALA A 103 -16.40 0.49 -15.76
CA ALA A 103 -16.88 -0.35 -16.85
C ALA A 103 -17.91 0.36 -17.74
N SER A 104 -18.76 1.22 -17.17
CA SER A 104 -19.73 2.01 -17.95
C SER A 104 -19.08 3.19 -18.69
N ALA A 105 -18.03 3.79 -18.14
CA ALA A 105 -17.28 4.87 -18.79
C ALA A 105 -16.41 4.40 -19.97
N GLU A 106 -15.96 3.14 -19.98
CA GLU A 106 -15.13 2.55 -21.05
C GLU A 106 -15.93 2.09 -22.30
N ILE A 107 -17.26 2.26 -22.38
CA ILE A 107 -18.08 1.83 -23.54
C ILE A 107 -18.50 3.02 -24.43
N PRO A 108 -17.87 3.25 -25.59
CA PRO A 108 -18.46 4.02 -26.69
C PRO A 108 -19.53 3.18 -27.41
N SER A 109 -20.62 3.85 -27.78
CA SER A 109 -21.88 3.38 -28.34
C SER A 109 -21.85 2.65 -29.69
N HIS A 110 -20.77 1.97 -30.07
CA HIS A 110 -20.73 1.20 -31.31
C HIS A 110 -19.86 -0.05 -31.21
N GLN A 111 -20.34 -1.04 -30.44
CA GLN A 111 -20.32 -2.47 -30.78
C GLN A 111 -20.81 -3.27 -29.57
N LEU A 112 -22.11 -3.60 -29.57
CA LEU A 112 -22.64 -4.74 -28.82
C LEU A 112 -22.01 -6.03 -29.37
N LYS A 113 -20.83 -6.39 -28.87
CA LYS A 113 -20.35 -7.78 -28.87
C LYS A 113 -19.90 -8.11 -27.47
N LYS A 114 -20.86 -8.62 -26.69
CA LYS A 114 -20.75 -9.69 -25.68
C LYS A 114 -19.31 -10.16 -25.41
N SER A 115 -18.49 -9.34 -24.77
CA SER A 115 -17.21 -9.73 -24.22
C SER A 115 -17.37 -9.69 -22.71
N ASN A 116 -17.41 -10.87 -22.10
CA ASN A 116 -17.39 -11.10 -20.66
C ASN A 116 -16.02 -10.69 -20.06
N SER A 117 -15.58 -9.46 -20.29
CA SER A 117 -14.41 -8.90 -19.62
C SER A 117 -14.88 -7.87 -18.61
N LEU A 118 -15.73 -8.30 -17.67
CA LEU A 118 -15.76 -7.66 -16.36
C LEU A 118 -14.32 -7.72 -15.86
N GLN A 119 -13.68 -6.57 -15.71
CA GLN A 119 -12.33 -6.48 -15.18
C GLN A 119 -12.31 -7.22 -13.84
N ALA A 120 -11.62 -8.36 -13.79
CA ALA A 120 -11.56 -9.17 -12.58
C ALA A 120 -10.70 -8.43 -11.55
N PHE A 121 -11.33 -7.65 -10.68
CA PHE A 121 -10.69 -7.10 -9.50
C PHE A 121 -10.60 -8.19 -8.42
N LEU A 122 -9.51 -8.20 -7.67
CA LEU A 122 -9.30 -9.16 -6.59
C LEU A 122 -9.65 -8.51 -5.25
N THR A 123 -10.40 -9.21 -4.40
CA THR A 123 -10.76 -8.74 -3.07
C THR A 123 -10.11 -9.60 -1.99
N ILE A 124 -9.45 -8.98 -1.01
CA ILE A 124 -8.77 -9.67 0.10
C ILE A 124 -9.35 -9.17 1.43
N PRO A 125 -10.14 -9.98 2.15
CA PRO A 125 -10.61 -9.63 3.49
C PRO A 125 -9.49 -9.80 4.51
N LEU A 126 -9.37 -8.86 5.45
CA LEU A 126 -8.45 -8.92 6.58
C LEU A 126 -9.13 -8.57 7.90
N PRO A 127 -8.78 -9.21 9.02
CA PRO A 127 -9.30 -8.79 10.32
C PRO A 127 -8.89 -7.34 10.63
N ARG A 128 -9.74 -6.65 11.41
CA ARG A 128 -9.46 -5.29 11.85
C ARG A 128 -8.51 -5.31 13.05
N ALA A 129 -7.43 -4.52 13.01
CA ALA A 129 -6.44 -4.48 14.10
C ALA A 129 -7.05 -4.02 15.43
N ARG A 130 -7.97 -3.04 15.38
CA ARG A 130 -8.72 -2.57 16.54
C ARG A 130 -10.16 -2.23 16.16
N GLN A 131 -11.11 -2.70 16.94
CA GLN A 131 -12.53 -2.35 16.79
C GLN A 131 -12.84 -1.01 17.47
N VAL A 132 -13.90 -0.33 16.98
CA VAL A 132 -14.37 0.92 17.59
C VAL A 132 -14.89 0.60 18.98
N GLY A 133 -14.46 1.37 19.99
CA GLY A 133 -14.82 1.13 21.40
C GLY A 133 -13.99 0.04 22.10
N GLN A 134 -13.08 -0.66 21.40
CA GLN A 134 -12.22 -1.65 22.03
C GLN A 134 -11.18 -0.99 22.95
N SER A 135 -10.95 -1.59 24.12
CA SER A 135 -9.92 -1.16 25.05
C SER A 135 -8.51 -1.29 24.46
N TYR A 136 -7.58 -0.44 24.88
CA TYR A 136 -6.19 -0.46 24.39
C TYR A 136 -5.49 -1.79 24.66
N VAL A 137 -5.72 -2.40 25.83
CA VAL A 137 -5.11 -3.69 26.20
C VAL A 137 -5.64 -4.82 25.32
N SER A 138 -6.95 -4.92 25.15
CA SER A 138 -7.55 -5.92 24.24
C SER A 138 -7.09 -5.72 22.80
N SER A 139 -6.89 -4.47 22.38
CA SER A 139 -6.46 -4.16 21.02
C SER A 139 -5.08 -4.69 20.65
N ILE A 140 -4.22 -4.99 21.63
CA ILE A 140 -2.92 -5.63 21.40
C ILE A 140 -3.12 -7.01 20.77
N PHE A 141 -4.03 -7.82 21.32
CA PHE A 141 -4.29 -9.18 20.83
C PHE A 141 -4.92 -9.18 19.44
N THR A 142 -5.90 -8.30 19.19
CA THR A 142 -6.51 -8.19 17.85
C THR A 142 -5.55 -7.62 16.82
N THR A 143 -4.63 -6.74 17.23
CA THR A 143 -3.56 -6.24 16.37
C THR A 143 -2.60 -7.36 16.01
N LEU A 144 -2.16 -8.16 16.99
CA LEU A 144 -1.27 -9.30 16.75
C LEU A 144 -1.92 -10.35 15.83
N HIS A 145 -3.19 -10.68 16.09
CA HIS A 145 -3.98 -11.55 15.21
C HIS A 145 -4.02 -11.01 13.76
N THR A 146 -4.18 -9.70 13.60
CA THR A 146 -4.16 -9.05 12.28
C THR A 146 -2.79 -9.13 11.62
N ILE A 147 -1.70 -8.96 12.37
CA ILE A 147 -0.32 -9.11 11.86
C ILE A 147 -0.09 -10.53 11.34
N VAL A 148 -0.53 -11.56 12.07
CA VAL A 148 -0.39 -12.96 11.62
C VAL A 148 -1.14 -13.16 10.30
N HIS A 149 -2.36 -12.64 10.19
CA HIS A 149 -3.17 -12.77 8.98
C HIS A 149 -2.56 -12.01 7.78
N THR A 150 -2.01 -10.80 8.00
CA THR A 150 -1.32 -10.07 6.93
C THR A 150 -0.02 -10.77 6.52
N LEU A 151 0.76 -11.31 7.47
CA LEU A 151 1.95 -12.08 7.13
C LEU A 151 1.61 -13.34 6.33
N TYR A 152 0.57 -14.08 6.71
CA TYR A 152 0.14 -15.26 5.97
C TYR A 152 -0.27 -14.91 4.53
N HIS A 153 -1.16 -13.93 4.36
CA HIS A 153 -1.66 -13.55 3.03
C HIS A 153 -0.59 -12.91 2.14
N PHE A 154 0.28 -12.07 2.68
CA PHE A 154 1.19 -11.27 1.86
C PHE A 154 2.62 -11.81 1.81
N THR A 155 3.07 -12.52 2.84
CA THR A 155 4.42 -13.10 2.90
C THR A 155 4.40 -14.58 2.51
N ILE A 156 3.51 -15.39 3.10
CA ILE A 156 3.51 -16.84 2.84
C ILE A 156 2.89 -17.16 1.48
N SER A 157 1.77 -16.52 1.13
CA SER A 157 1.17 -16.71 -0.20
C SER A 157 2.13 -16.34 -1.34
N THR A 158 2.93 -15.27 -1.18
CA THR A 158 3.92 -14.86 -2.19
C THR A 158 5.08 -15.85 -2.28
N VAL A 159 5.55 -16.44 -1.17
CA VAL A 159 6.55 -17.53 -1.20
C VAL A 159 6.03 -18.72 -2.00
N ILE A 160 4.79 -19.15 -1.74
CA ILE A 160 4.20 -20.34 -2.38
C ILE A 160 3.97 -20.10 -3.88
N HIS A 161 3.44 -18.93 -4.25
CA HIS A 161 3.18 -18.59 -5.66
C HIS A 161 4.45 -18.29 -6.45
N SER A 162 5.45 -17.66 -5.83
CA SER A 162 6.75 -17.35 -6.45
C SER A 162 7.54 -18.62 -6.82
N ARG A 163 7.29 -19.74 -6.12
CA ARG A 163 7.87 -21.05 -6.50
C ARG A 163 7.21 -21.69 -7.72
N ARG A 164 5.99 -21.30 -8.06
CA ARG A 164 5.20 -21.88 -9.17
C ARG A 164 5.21 -21.05 -10.45
N SER A 165 5.63 -19.79 -10.38
CA SER A 165 5.64 -18.87 -11.52
C SER A 165 7.03 -18.29 -11.75
N SER A 166 7.56 -18.45 -12.96
CA SER A 166 8.89 -17.92 -13.36
C SER A 166 8.99 -16.39 -13.29
N ARG A 167 7.88 -15.67 -13.05
CA ARG A 167 7.87 -14.24 -12.78
C ARG A 167 7.71 -13.97 -11.29
N LYS A 168 8.79 -13.52 -10.65
CA LYS A 168 8.82 -12.97 -9.29
C LYS A 168 8.12 -11.61 -9.23
N LYS A 169 6.81 -11.57 -9.45
CA LYS A 169 6.00 -10.35 -9.28
C LYS A 169 5.27 -10.37 -7.92
N PRO A 170 5.20 -9.24 -7.21
CA PRO A 170 4.32 -9.11 -6.05
C PRO A 170 2.84 -9.18 -6.47
N PHE A 171 1.94 -9.32 -5.49
CA PHE A 171 0.49 -9.31 -5.74
C PHE A 171 -0.02 -7.98 -6.32
N ALA A 172 0.71 -6.88 -6.06
CA ALA A 172 0.50 -5.56 -6.61
C ALA A 172 1.85 -4.86 -6.79
N ASP A 173 1.98 -3.97 -7.77
CA ASP A 173 3.18 -3.16 -7.97
C ASP A 173 3.22 -1.99 -6.96
N ILE A 174 2.05 -1.42 -6.66
CA ILE A 174 1.87 -0.31 -5.73
C ILE A 174 0.78 -0.68 -4.73
N LEU A 175 1.02 -0.42 -3.46
CA LEU A 175 0.05 -0.58 -2.38
C LEU A 175 -0.23 0.80 -1.76
N ILE A 176 -1.45 1.29 -1.98
CA ILE A 176 -1.95 2.55 -1.42
C ILE A 176 -2.66 2.24 -0.10
N LEU A 177 -2.24 2.94 0.95
CA LEU A 177 -2.70 2.74 2.31
C LEU A 177 -3.18 4.05 2.90
N ASN A 178 -4.29 3.97 3.62
CA ASN A 178 -4.83 5.05 4.44
C ASN A 178 -5.42 4.44 5.71
N GLY A 179 -5.58 5.25 6.75
CA GLY A 179 -6.28 4.90 7.96
C GLY A 179 -5.40 4.26 9.03
N PRO A 180 -6.03 3.75 10.10
CA PRO A 180 -5.34 3.38 11.34
C PRO A 180 -4.82 1.93 11.31
N GLY A 181 -4.65 1.31 12.49
CA GLY A 181 -3.83 0.12 12.78
C GLY A 181 -3.73 -1.01 11.75
N THR A 182 -4.78 -1.37 11.01
CA THR A 182 -4.69 -2.42 9.97
C THR A 182 -3.73 -2.02 8.84
N ALA A 183 -3.72 -0.74 8.44
CA ALA A 183 -2.75 -0.23 7.47
C ALA A 183 -1.31 -0.38 8.00
N THR A 184 -1.10 -0.19 9.30
CA THR A 184 0.19 -0.42 9.94
C THR A 184 0.61 -1.89 9.85
N CYS A 185 -0.31 -2.82 10.13
CA CYS A 185 -0.05 -4.26 10.00
C CYS A 185 0.29 -4.70 8.57
N LEU A 186 -0.29 -4.03 7.56
CA LEU A 186 0.02 -4.26 6.15
C LEU A 186 1.43 -3.82 5.78
N VAL A 187 1.84 -2.62 6.21
CA VAL A 187 3.23 -2.15 5.97
C VAL A 187 4.23 -3.09 6.64
N LEU A 188 3.96 -3.53 7.87
CA LEU A 188 4.82 -4.50 8.55
C LEU A 188 4.97 -5.80 7.74
N ALA A 189 3.88 -6.34 7.18
CA ALA A 189 3.96 -7.54 6.34
C ALA A 189 4.77 -7.32 5.06
N VAL A 190 4.65 -6.14 4.43
CA VAL A 190 5.47 -5.75 3.27
C VAL A 190 6.95 -5.65 3.65
N LEU A 191 7.28 -5.03 4.79
CA LEU A 191 8.66 -4.92 5.28
C LEU A 191 9.25 -6.28 5.61
N THR A 192 8.48 -7.17 6.23
CA THR A 192 8.91 -8.56 6.50
C THR A 192 9.20 -9.28 5.18
N SER A 193 8.35 -9.11 4.17
CA SER A 193 8.60 -9.67 2.83
C SER A 193 9.90 -9.13 2.22
N ARG A 194 10.17 -7.82 2.34
CA ARG A 194 11.45 -7.23 1.89
C ARG A 194 12.65 -7.78 2.66
N PHE A 195 12.53 -7.90 3.97
CA PHE A 195 13.57 -8.46 4.83
C PHE A 195 13.98 -9.86 4.35
N LEU A 196 12.99 -10.71 4.06
CA LEU A 196 13.16 -12.06 3.53
C LEU A 196 13.58 -12.12 2.05
N GLY A 197 13.68 -10.99 1.36
CA GLY A 197 14.06 -10.92 -0.07
C GLY A 197 12.97 -11.36 -1.03
N LEU A 198 11.71 -11.33 -0.58
CA LEU A 198 10.54 -11.68 -1.38
C LEU A 198 10.06 -10.49 -2.20
N PRO A 199 9.42 -10.72 -3.37
CA PRO A 199 8.77 -9.67 -4.13
C PRO A 199 7.72 -8.97 -3.29
N SER A 200 7.76 -7.64 -3.24
CA SER A 200 6.84 -6.84 -2.43
C SER A 200 6.45 -5.55 -3.15
N PRO A 201 5.23 -5.03 -2.93
CA PRO A 201 4.77 -3.78 -3.54
C PRO A 201 5.57 -2.57 -3.03
N ARG A 202 5.56 -1.49 -3.82
CA ARG A 202 5.91 -0.15 -3.32
C ARG A 202 4.75 0.40 -2.49
N THR A 203 5.02 0.95 -1.31
CA THR A 203 4.00 1.43 -0.37
C THR A 203 3.87 2.95 -0.42
N ILE A 204 2.64 3.41 -0.57
CA ILE A 204 2.28 4.83 -0.47
C ILE A 204 1.29 4.94 0.67
N TYR A 205 1.66 5.63 1.74
CA TYR A 205 0.73 5.99 2.80
C TYR A 205 0.23 7.40 2.57
N ILE A 206 -1.08 7.56 2.59
CA ILE A 206 -1.75 8.84 2.44
C ILE A 206 -2.48 9.10 3.75
N GLU A 207 -2.08 10.17 4.43
CA GLU A 207 -2.74 10.59 5.66
C GLU A 207 -4.20 10.96 5.39
N SER A 208 -5.07 10.82 6.38
CA SER A 208 -6.49 11.14 6.21
C SER A 208 -6.71 12.64 5.99
N PHE A 209 -7.68 12.98 5.15
CA PHE A 209 -8.07 14.37 4.87
C PHE A 209 -8.47 15.13 6.13
N ALA A 210 -9.00 14.44 7.15
CA ALA A 210 -9.36 15.06 8.42
C ALA A 210 -8.16 15.59 9.23
N ARG A 211 -6.92 15.23 8.86
CA ARG A 211 -5.70 15.59 9.58
C ARG A 211 -5.06 16.86 9.01
N THR A 212 -5.61 18.02 9.39
CA THR A 212 -5.19 19.31 8.84
C THR A 212 -3.92 19.90 9.49
N ASN A 213 -3.74 19.67 10.79
CA ASN A 213 -2.72 20.34 11.62
C ASN A 213 -1.74 19.38 12.30
N SER A 214 -1.92 18.07 12.16
CA SER A 214 -1.05 17.07 12.77
C SER A 214 -1.19 15.73 12.09
N ILE A 215 -0.11 14.96 12.00
CA ILE A 215 -0.15 13.59 11.48
C ILE A 215 -0.75 12.64 12.51
N SER A 216 -1.37 11.56 12.06
CA SER A 216 -1.93 10.53 12.94
C SER A 216 -0.81 9.72 13.61
N LEU A 217 -1.13 8.98 14.68
CA LEU A 217 -0.17 8.07 15.29
C LEU A 217 0.32 7.01 14.29
N SER A 218 -0.58 6.46 13.49
CA SER A 218 -0.23 5.57 12.38
C SER A 218 0.68 6.27 11.38
N GLY A 219 0.38 7.52 11.02
CA GLY A 219 1.23 8.33 10.15
C GLY A 219 2.64 8.53 10.70
N ARG A 220 2.77 8.89 11.99
CA ARG A 220 4.07 9.02 12.69
C ARG A 220 4.89 7.74 12.62
N ILE A 221 4.26 6.59 12.88
CA ILE A 221 4.93 5.28 12.87
C ILE A 221 5.32 4.88 11.44
N LEU A 222 4.43 5.09 10.47
CA LEU A 222 4.59 4.58 9.11
C LEU A 222 5.47 5.44 8.23
N ARG A 223 5.56 6.73 8.51
CA ARG A 223 6.35 7.70 7.74
C ARG A 223 7.79 7.25 7.42
N PRO A 224 8.61 6.77 8.36
CA PRO A 224 9.95 6.25 8.02
C PRO A 224 9.92 4.89 7.29
N LEU A 225 8.81 4.17 7.37
CA LEU A 225 8.67 2.77 6.94
C LEU A 225 8.13 2.62 5.50
N VAL A 226 7.35 3.57 5.02
CA VAL A 226 6.71 3.51 3.67
C VAL A 226 7.57 4.16 2.60
N ASP A 227 7.43 3.77 1.33
CA ASP A 227 8.24 4.38 0.26
C ASP A 227 7.90 5.87 0.07
N ARG A 228 6.60 6.20 0.02
CA ARG A 228 6.10 7.58 -0.02
C ARG A 228 5.08 7.83 1.08
N PHE A 229 5.19 9.00 1.69
CA PHE A 229 4.26 9.48 2.71
C PHE A 229 3.67 10.79 2.24
N LEU A 230 2.37 10.81 1.98
CA LEU A 230 1.66 11.95 1.40
C LEU A 230 0.70 12.55 2.43
N VAL A 231 0.66 13.88 2.48
CA VAL A 231 -0.34 14.64 3.22
C VAL A 231 -1.04 15.62 2.27
N GLN A 232 -2.27 15.99 2.60
CA GLN A 232 -3.03 16.99 1.85
C GLN A 232 -2.75 18.41 2.35
N TRP A 233 -2.43 18.54 3.64
CA TRP A 233 -2.33 19.83 4.32
C TRP A 233 -0.89 20.16 4.70
N PRO A 234 -0.40 21.37 4.40
CA PRO A 234 0.96 21.77 4.80
C PRO A 234 1.10 21.82 6.33
N GLY A 235 0.01 22.18 7.02
CA GLY A 235 -0.06 22.21 8.48
C GLY A 235 0.21 20.87 9.17
N ALA A 236 -0.02 19.74 8.48
CA ALA A 236 0.23 18.42 9.02
C ALA A 236 1.73 18.07 9.11
N LEU A 237 2.57 18.70 8.28
CA LEU A 237 4.02 18.48 8.27
C LEU A 237 4.79 19.60 8.99
N SER A 238 4.11 20.57 9.61
CA SER A 238 4.75 21.69 10.29
C SER A 238 5.71 21.20 11.40
N PRO A 239 7.04 21.43 11.25
CA PRO A 239 8.05 20.93 12.19
C PRO A 239 7.82 21.40 13.63
N GLU A 240 7.37 22.65 13.78
CA GLU A 240 7.08 23.31 15.07
C GLU A 240 5.99 22.61 15.89
N LYS A 241 4.96 22.05 15.24
CA LYS A 241 3.82 21.43 15.93
C LYS A 241 4.04 19.95 16.24
N GLU A 242 4.95 19.31 15.51
CA GLU A 242 5.15 17.87 15.55
C GLU A 242 6.44 17.47 16.29
N GLY A 243 7.27 18.42 16.72
CA GLY A 243 8.54 18.14 17.41
C GLY A 243 9.52 17.35 16.53
N LEU A 244 9.43 17.53 15.21
CA LEU A 244 10.17 16.73 14.24
C LEU A 244 11.51 17.36 13.89
N PRO A 245 12.56 16.54 13.64
CA PRO A 245 13.78 17.05 13.05
C PRO A 245 13.51 17.65 11.66
N PRO A 246 14.20 18.75 11.29
CA PRO A 246 14.12 19.33 9.95
C PRO A 246 14.54 18.29 8.89
N GLY A 247 13.83 18.28 7.75
CA GLY A 247 14.06 17.29 6.67
C GLY A 247 13.33 15.94 6.86
N SER A 248 12.38 15.86 7.79
CA SER A 248 11.59 14.65 8.01
C SER A 248 10.76 14.27 6.76
N LYS A 249 10.74 12.98 6.41
CA LYS A 249 10.20 12.42 5.15
C LYS A 249 8.69 12.65 4.95
N GLY A 250 8.24 13.52 4.05
CA GLY A 250 6.81 13.66 3.76
C GLY A 250 6.56 14.69 2.66
N GLU A 251 5.57 14.43 1.82
CA GLU A 251 5.23 15.28 0.67
C GLU A 251 3.83 15.86 0.86
N CYS A 252 3.71 17.18 0.84
CA CYS A 252 2.41 17.84 0.77
C CYS A 252 1.99 17.93 -0.68
N VAL A 253 0.95 17.19 -1.06
CA VAL A 253 0.47 17.09 -2.45
C VAL A 253 -0.78 17.94 -2.73
N GLY A 254 -1.25 18.67 -1.72
CA GLY A 254 -2.50 19.43 -1.81
C GLY A 254 -3.72 18.52 -1.68
N VAL A 255 -4.90 19.13 -1.80
CA VAL A 255 -6.14 18.41 -1.55
C VAL A 255 -6.57 17.63 -2.79
N VAL A 256 -6.73 16.32 -2.62
CA VAL A 256 -7.42 15.46 -3.57
C VAL A 256 -8.92 15.56 -3.26
N VAL A 257 -9.62 16.52 -3.87
CA VAL A 257 -11.09 16.64 -3.84
C VAL A 257 -11.66 16.36 -5.23
#